data_AF-H9UA96-F1
#
_entry.id   AF-H9UA96-F1
#
_cell.length_a   1.000
_cell.length_b   1.000
_cell.length_c   1.000
_cell.angle_alpha   90.00
_cell.angle_beta   90.00
_cell.angle_gamma   90.00
#
_symmetry.space_group_name_H-M   'P 1'
#
loop_
_entity.id
_entity.type
_entity.pdbx_description
1 polymer ?
#
loop_
_entity_poly.entity_id
_entity_poly.type
_entity_poly.pdbx_seq_one_letter_code
_entity_poly.pdbx_strand_id
1 'polypeptide(L)'
;MENNKDTIIHVSLLDRDVLLTPHVYERMVERGVTLEDLVKLLESKDSMAVLQKNFRLKITNGEINAILQLSGKVLYVITVFWEDKKREKKEING
;
A
#
# COMPACT_ATOMS: atom_id res chain seq x y z
N MET A 1 -9.90 11.34 23.89
CA MET A 1 -9.39 11.98 22.67
C MET A 1 -8.33 11.05 22.11
N GLU A 2 -8.72 10.09 21.28
CA GLU A 2 -7.76 9.16 20.67
C GLU A 2 -7.05 9.88 19.52
N ASN A 3 -5.71 9.85 19.57
CA ASN A 3 -4.83 10.35 18.53
C ASN A 3 -5.00 9.47 17.27
N ASN A 4 -6.06 9.70 16.49
CA ASN A 4 -6.17 9.24 15.09
C ASN A 4 -5.20 10.05 14.22
N LYS A 5 -3.90 9.89 14.46
CA LYS A 5 -2.89 10.49 13.61
C LYS A 5 -2.71 9.57 12.41
N ASP A 6 -3.11 10.06 11.25
CA ASP A 6 -2.71 9.46 9.99
C ASP A 6 -1.18 9.35 9.96
N THR A 7 -0.68 8.19 9.54
CA THR A 7 0.75 8.01 9.30
C THR A 7 1.06 8.60 7.94
N ILE A 8 1.97 9.57 7.91
CA ILE A 8 2.43 10.23 6.68
C ILE A 8 3.74 9.57 6.26
N ILE A 9 3.79 9.09 5.02
CA ILE A 9 4.97 8.49 4.40
C ILE A 9 5.34 9.36 3.21
N HIS A 10 6.52 9.97 3.23
CA HIS A 10 7.04 10.65 2.05
C HIS A 10 7.65 9.62 1.09
N VAL A 11 7.18 9.59 -0.16
CA VAL A 11 7.68 8.68 -1.20
C VAL A 11 8.48 9.48 -2.20
N SER A 12 9.80 9.32 -2.16
CA SER A 12 10.74 10.15 -2.92
C SER A 12 10.56 9.99 -4.43
N LEU A 13 10.33 8.74 -4.88
CA LEU A 13 10.16 8.43 -6.31
C LEU A 13 8.92 9.10 -6.92
N LEU A 14 7.87 9.30 -6.11
CA LEU A 14 6.63 9.91 -6.54
C LEU A 14 6.58 11.42 -6.26
N ASP A 15 7.55 11.95 -5.52
CA ASP A 15 7.59 13.31 -4.99
C ASP A 15 6.25 13.70 -4.32
N ARG A 16 5.72 12.77 -3.50
CA ARG A 16 4.39 12.88 -2.89
C ARG A 16 4.34 12.28 -1.51
N ASP A 17 3.46 12.85 -0.70
CA ASP A 17 3.09 12.28 0.58
C ASP A 17 1.96 11.27 0.43
N VAL A 18 2.16 10.13 1.08
CA VAL A 18 1.22 9.02 1.14
C VAL A 18 0.64 8.96 2.55
N LEU A 19 -0.69 9.02 2.64
CA LEU A 19 -1.42 9.04 3.89
C LEU A 19 -2.02 7.67 4.18
N LEU A 20 -1.66 7.13 5.34
CA LEU A 20 -2.16 5.88 5.85
C LEU A 20 -3.04 6.13 7.08
N THR A 21 -4.32 5.84 6.97
CA THR A 21 -5.25 5.96 8.09
C THR A 21 -5.09 4.78 9.05
N PRO A 22 -5.48 4.93 10.34
CA PRO A 22 -5.41 3.84 11.32
C PRO A 22 -6.11 2.56 10.85
N HIS A 23 -7.29 2.70 10.25
CA HIS A 23 -8.04 1.57 9.69
C HIS A 23 -7.22 0.79 8.65
N VAL A 24 -6.49 1.47 7.77
CA VAL A 24 -5.70 0.79 6.73
C VAL A 24 -4.48 0.12 7.33
N TYR A 25 -3.85 0.75 8.32
CA TYR A 25 -2.75 0.16 9.07
C TYR A 25 -3.18 -1.14 9.78
N GLU A 26 -4.33 -1.14 10.46
CA GLU A 26 -4.90 -2.36 11.07
C GLU A 26 -5.05 -3.48 10.04
N ARG A 27 -5.61 -3.18 8.86
CA ARG A 27 -5.80 -4.16 7.78
C ARG A 27 -4.49 -4.66 7.20
N MET A 28 -3.44 -3.83 7.17
CA MET A 28 -2.10 -4.27 6.78
C MET A 28 -1.54 -5.28 7.79
N VAL A 29 -1.64 -4.97 9.08
CA VAL A 29 -1.20 -5.86 10.17
C VAL A 29 -1.94 -7.20 10.13
N GLU A 30 -3.27 -7.19 9.99
CA GLU A 30 -4.08 -8.40 9.83
C GLU A 30 -3.66 -9.28 8.65
N ARG A 31 -3.09 -8.67 7.59
CA ARG A 31 -2.63 -9.35 6.38
C ARG A 31 -1.14 -9.68 6.41
N GLY A 32 -0.45 -9.37 7.50
CA GLY A 32 1.01 -9.54 7.61
C GLY A 32 1.78 -8.71 6.58
N VAL A 33 1.26 -7.54 6.20
CA VAL A 33 1.95 -6.56 5.36
C VAL A 33 2.54 -5.49 6.28
N THR A 34 3.84 -5.23 6.15
CA THR A 34 4.52 -4.21 6.95
C THR A 34 4.52 -2.84 6.25
N LEU A 35 4.83 -1.78 7.00
CA LEU A 35 5.08 -0.45 6.40
C LEU A 35 6.27 -0.48 5.44
N GLU A 36 7.30 -1.26 5.77
CA GLU A 36 8.49 -1.40 4.92
C GLU A 36 8.14 -2.04 3.57
N ASP A 37 7.25 -3.04 3.57
CA ASP A 37 6.76 -3.65 2.33
C ASP A 37 6.03 -2.64 1.44
N LEU A 38 5.20 -1.78 2.04
CA LEU A 38 4.51 -0.71 1.33
C LEU A 38 5.51 0.30 0.74
N VAL A 39 6.47 0.77 1.53
CA VAL A 39 7.51 1.72 1.05
C VAL A 39 8.30 1.11 -0.10
N LYS A 40 8.77 -0.14 0.04
CA LYS A 40 9.47 -0.87 -1.02
C LYS A 40 8.64 -0.97 -2.30
N LEU A 41 7.34 -1.22 -2.19
CA LEU A 41 6.45 -1.25 -3.34
C LEU A 41 6.36 0.12 -4.03
N LEU A 42 6.25 1.20 -3.27
CA LEU A 42 6.05 2.56 -3.82
C LEU A 42 7.34 3.20 -4.34
N GLU A 43 8.50 2.84 -3.80
CA GLU A 43 9.81 3.35 -4.22
C GLU A 43 10.53 2.44 -5.23
N SER A 44 9.94 1.30 -5.60
CA SER A 44 10.52 0.43 -6.61
C SER A 44 10.18 0.89 -8.03
N LYS A 45 11.20 0.91 -8.90
CA LYS A 45 11.07 1.16 -10.34
C LYS A 45 10.49 -0.05 -11.11
N ASP A 46 10.51 -1.22 -10.50
CA ASP A 46 9.96 -2.46 -11.08
C ASP A 46 8.45 -2.60 -10.77
N SER A 47 7.90 -1.73 -9.92
CA SER A 47 6.47 -1.68 -9.68
C SER A 47 5.72 -1.09 -10.87
N MET A 48 4.59 -1.70 -11.21
CA MET A 48 3.67 -1.21 -12.21
C MET A 48 2.55 -0.40 -11.55
N ALA A 49 2.24 0.77 -12.13
CA ALA A 49 1.11 1.61 -11.74
C ALA A 49 0.04 1.62 -12.82
N VAL A 50 -1.21 1.34 -12.45
CA VAL A 50 -2.37 1.37 -13.35
C VAL A 50 -3.43 2.30 -12.79
N LEU A 51 -3.79 3.32 -13.55
CA LEU A 51 -4.91 4.21 -13.22
C LEU A 51 -6.24 3.46 -13.44
N GLN A 52 -7.04 3.40 -12.38
CA GLN A 52 -8.38 2.85 -12.36
C GLN A 52 -9.42 3.97 -12.41
N LYS A 53 -10.70 3.59 -12.54
CA LYS A 53 -11.83 4.53 -12.44
C LYS A 53 -11.79 5.28 -11.09
N ASN A 54 -12.37 6.48 -11.05
CA ASN A 54 -12.48 7.31 -9.85
C ASN A 54 -11.13 7.75 -9.24
N PHE A 55 -10.12 8.01 -10.08
CA PHE A 55 -8.80 8.50 -9.66
C PHE A 55 -8.08 7.59 -8.65
N ARG A 56 -8.35 6.29 -8.73
CA ARG A 56 -7.63 5.28 -7.96
C ARG A 56 -6.43 4.79 -8.75
N LEU A 57 -5.29 4.65 -8.11
CA LEU A 57 -4.11 4.00 -8.67
C LEU A 57 -3.97 2.62 -8.03
N LYS A 58 -3.86 1.58 -8.84
CA LYS A 58 -3.35 0.28 -8.39
C LYS A 58 -1.85 0.24 -8.67
N ILE A 59 -1.04 0.07 -7.63
CA ILE A 59 0.41 -0.16 -7.73
C ILE A 59 0.69 -1.60 -7.33
N THR A 60 1.48 -2.32 -8.14
CA THR A 60 1.80 -3.72 -7.90
C THR A 60 3.19 -4.10 -8.40
N ASN A 61 3.88 -4.97 -7.68
CA ASN A 61 5.12 -5.61 -8.12
C ASN A 61 4.90 -7.10 -8.45
N GLY A 62 3.65 -7.53 -8.62
CA GLY A 62 3.28 -8.94 -8.83
C GLY A 62 3.17 -9.78 -7.56
N GLU A 63 3.58 -9.25 -6.41
CA GLU A 63 3.47 -9.93 -5.10
C GLU A 63 2.59 -9.18 -4.12
N ILE A 64 2.72 -7.86 -4.09
CA ILE A 64 1.94 -6.95 -3.24
C ILE A 64 1.19 -5.98 -4.14
N ASN A 65 -0.04 -5.69 -3.76
CA ASN A 65 -0.87 -4.68 -4.39
C ASN A 65 -1.20 -3.59 -3.37
N ALA A 66 -1.03 -2.34 -3.76
CA ALA A 66 -1.55 -1.18 -3.05
C ALA A 66 -2.57 -0.46 -3.95
N ILE A 67 -3.73 -0.12 -3.37
CA ILE A 67 -4.70 0.77 -4.01
C ILE A 67 -4.59 2.12 -3.32
N LEU A 68 -4.25 3.14 -4.11
CA LEU A 68 -4.16 4.53 -3.68
C LEU A 68 -5.29 5.33 -4.30
N GLN A 69 -5.74 6.39 -3.63
CA GLN A 69 -6.64 7.38 -4.19
C GLN A 69 -5.96 8.74 -4.24
N LEU A 70 -5.95 9.34 -5.41
CA LEU A 70 -5.45 10.69 -5.59
C LEU A 70 -6.44 11.70 -5.00
N SER A 71 -5.94 12.56 -4.12
CA SER A 71 -6.72 13.67 -3.57
C SER A 71 -5.83 14.91 -3.43
N GLY A 72 -5.94 15.83 -4.39
CA GLY A 72 -5.07 17.00 -4.48
C GLY A 72 -3.58 16.61 -4.61
N LYS A 73 -2.77 17.02 -3.62
CA LYS A 73 -1.33 16.76 -3.59
C LYS A 73 -0.94 15.46 -2.88
N VAL A 74 -1.87 14.80 -2.21
CA VAL A 74 -1.60 13.60 -1.40
C VAL A 74 -2.19 12.34 -2.05
N LEU A 75 -1.61 11.20 -1.72
CA LEU A 75 -2.10 9.88 -2.10
C LEU A 75 -2.60 9.15 -0.86
N TYR A 76 -3.91 8.91 -0.77
CA TYR A 76 -4.48 8.13 0.32
C TYR A 76 -4.34 6.65 0.03
N VAL A 77 -3.74 5.89 0.95
CA VAL A 77 -3.77 4.43 0.87
C VAL A 77 -5.19 3.99 1.21
N ILE A 78 -5.83 3.28 0.28
CA ILE A 78 -7.15 2.68 0.49
C ILE A 78 -7.01 1.28 1.05
N THR A 79 -6.08 0.49 0.50
CA THR A 79 -5.80 -0.87 0.98
C THR A 79 -4.48 -1.40 0.43
N VAL A 80 -3.87 -2.33 1.16
CA VAL A 80 -2.67 -3.07 0.73
C VAL A 80 -2.86 -4.55 1.01
N PHE A 81 -2.48 -5.42 0.07
CA PHE A 81 -2.66 -6.88 0.20
C PHE A 81 -1.65 -7.66 -0.66
N TRP A 82 -1.35 -8.88 -0.22
CA TRP A 82 -0.60 -9.86 -1.02
C TRP A 82 -1.47 -10.37 -2.17
N GLU A 83 -0.86 -10.63 -3.32
CA GLU A 83 -1.50 -11.38 -4.41
C GLU A 83 -1.79 -12.82 -3.93
N ASP A 84 -3.01 -13.31 -4.15
CA ASP A 84 -3.53 -14.58 -3.59
C ASP A 84 -2.61 -15.79 -3.85
N LYS A 85 -1.84 -15.77 -4.94
CA LYS A 85 -0.95 -16.87 -5.36
C LYS A 85 0.20 -17.18 -4.40
N LYS A 86 0.54 -16.31 -3.44
CA LYS A 86 1.66 -16.56 -2.49
C LYS A 86 1.24 -17.04 -1.11
N ARG A 87 -0.05 -17.03 -0.76
CA ARG A 87 -0.50 -17.55 0.55
C ARG A 87 -0.36 -19.07 0.62
N GLU A 88 -0.57 -19.76 -0.50
CA GLU A 88 -0.37 -21.22 -0.59
C GLU A 88 1.09 -21.64 -0.36
N LYS A 89 2.09 -20.87 -0.81
CA LYS A 89 3.51 -21.28 -0.67
C LYS A 89 4.10 -21.14 0.73
N LYS A 90 3.48 -20.37 1.63
CA LYS A 90 3.94 -20.26 3.04
C LYS A 90 3.33 -21.33 3.95
N GLU A 91 2.16 -21.86 3.61
CA GLU A 91 1.50 -22.91 4.41
C GLU A 91 2.05 -24.32 4.12
N ILE A 92 2.74 -24.53 3.00
CA ILE A 92 3.29 -25.87 2.63
C ILE A 92 4.68 -26.12 3.25
N ASN A 93 5.35 -25.08 3.79
CA ASN A 93 6.71 -25.17 4.36
C ASN A 93 6.76 -24.86 5.88
N GLY A 94 5.64 -24.94 6.59
CA GLY A 94 5.53 -24.74 8.04
C GLY A 94 5.42 -26.05 8.80
#